data_AF-A0A831SZU4-F1
#
_entry.id   AF-A0A831SZU4-F1
#
_cell.length_a   1.000
_cell.length_b   1.000
_cell.length_c   1.000
_cell.angle_alpha   90.00
_cell.angle_beta   90.00
_cell.angle_gamma   90.00
#
_symmetry.space_group_name_H-M   'P 1'
#
loop_
_entity.id
_entity.type
_entity.pdbx_description
1 polymer ?
#
loop_
_entity_poly.entity_id
_entity_poly.type
_entity_poly.pdbx_seq_one_letter_code
_entity_poly.pdbx_strand_id
1 'polypeptide(L)'
;MLKTPASSMLEILAKSIEKSDQLPLSFVRLTYQQADYQTKSCRGVGSPCSFAPRQRINLSGENLPALLSWKAAQSKLSALLSLEEFFIMSQRTTPGNNKNGTVGRSLLPAVFLGIALILALTQFSIAQSSKAKERYEQLQLLSVEMQKRAQPALMAMQSGDREQAERAAREFQDAQRKVIDTATSYAREFSGEKLSKAKGDDLFFIGHIHFVAQQMSDAALVLNRYVAENPQGQFAQAARQTLFVTFINSGQPEEAEKFLDSLPPMVNGPALLVDAFSDRGNYEKVIQYGTLALEQAQKQIESLSSQSQNRAGANPAAEQMARQFILSSQAEMMGTLAEAYARLGRRAEAEAVISKAREQFKSQPELIRRLELKMRSGALIGSAAPEIEADDWVGSGPVSLASLRGKVVMLDFFAWWCRPCIAAFSHVRGLKEKYGPGGLEIIGLTTYQGAYETEPDLKPEQELARMRDQFRVNHQITWPFGIAREKRNERAYNVTAIPHVVLVDKKGVIRYINVGAGSYQALEEQIKQLLAER
;
A
#
# COMPACT_ATOMS: atom_id res chain seq x y z
N MET A 1 39.10 -42.94 11.37
CA MET A 1 38.55 -43.33 10.05
C MET A 1 37.06 -43.62 10.21
N LEU A 2 36.21 -42.59 10.10
CA LEU A 2 34.77 -42.77 10.06
C LEU A 2 34.29 -42.38 8.68
N LYS A 3 33.78 -43.38 7.98
CA LYS A 3 32.96 -43.26 6.79
C LYS A 3 31.71 -42.45 7.15
N THR A 4 31.42 -41.39 6.43
CA THR A 4 30.05 -40.90 6.25
C THR A 4 29.73 -40.94 4.76
N PRO A 5 28.55 -41.48 4.35
CA PRO A 5 28.24 -41.72 2.95
C PRO A 5 27.84 -40.42 2.27
N ALA A 6 28.10 -40.31 0.97
CA ALA A 6 27.66 -39.21 0.11
C ALA A 6 26.13 -38.96 0.15
N SER A 7 25.34 -39.86 0.73
CA SER A 7 23.90 -39.64 0.99
C SER A 7 23.64 -38.49 1.97
N SER A 8 24.54 -38.22 2.93
CA SER A 8 24.34 -37.16 3.91
C SER A 8 24.51 -35.76 3.31
N MET A 9 25.41 -35.56 2.34
CA MET A 9 25.52 -34.26 1.64
C MET A 9 24.35 -34.03 0.69
N LEU A 10 23.83 -35.08 0.03
CA LEU A 10 22.64 -34.97 -0.81
C LEU A 10 21.37 -34.78 0.03
N GLU A 11 21.24 -35.39 1.21
CA GLU A 11 20.16 -35.08 2.16
C GLU A 11 20.28 -33.69 2.76
N ILE A 12 21.50 -33.19 3.03
CA ILE A 12 21.73 -31.83 3.54
C ILE A 12 21.49 -30.80 2.43
N LEU A 13 21.89 -31.08 1.19
CA LEU A 13 21.59 -30.25 0.03
C LEU A 13 20.09 -30.31 -0.33
N ALA A 14 19.46 -31.48 -0.26
CA ALA A 14 18.01 -31.62 -0.45
C ALA A 14 17.24 -30.89 0.65
N LYS A 15 17.59 -31.06 1.95
CA LYS A 15 16.98 -30.30 3.06
C LYS A 15 17.31 -28.81 3.03
N SER A 16 18.45 -28.42 2.44
CA SER A 16 18.82 -27.01 2.26
C SER A 16 18.14 -26.39 1.03
N ILE A 17 17.80 -27.19 0.01
CA ILE A 17 16.96 -26.80 -1.14
C ILE A 17 15.49 -26.71 -0.69
N GLU A 18 15.01 -27.69 0.07
CA GLU A 18 13.67 -27.75 0.68
C GLU A 18 13.48 -26.64 1.75
N LYS A 19 14.56 -26.20 2.42
CA LYS A 19 14.57 -24.97 3.24
C LYS A 19 14.79 -23.68 2.43
N SER A 20 15.32 -23.74 1.21
CA SER A 20 15.43 -22.56 0.32
C SER A 20 14.14 -22.29 -0.45
N ASP A 21 13.28 -23.29 -0.59
CA ASP A 21 11.90 -23.17 -1.09
C ASP A 21 10.95 -22.56 -0.04
N GLN A 22 11.44 -22.30 1.18
CA GLN A 22 10.77 -21.48 2.18
C GLN A 22 10.94 -19.98 1.85
N LEU A 23 10.22 -19.55 0.81
CA LEU A 23 9.84 -18.19 0.41
C LEU A 23 10.97 -17.13 0.25
N PRO A 24 10.94 -16.44 -0.90
CA PRO A 24 10.75 -15.00 -0.88
C PRO A 24 9.42 -14.71 -1.59
N LEU A 25 8.27 -14.62 -0.92
CA LEU A 25 7.88 -13.58 0.06
C LEU A 25 8.32 -12.16 -0.25
N SER A 26 9.24 -11.86 -1.17
CA SER A 26 9.65 -10.47 -1.45
C SER A 26 8.48 -9.62 -1.94
N PHE A 27 7.41 -10.20 -2.50
CA PHE A 27 6.35 -9.45 -3.18
C PHE A 27 5.04 -9.25 -2.39
N VAL A 28 4.63 -10.20 -1.54
CA VAL A 28 3.78 -9.81 -0.39
C VAL A 28 4.51 -8.72 0.37
N ARG A 29 5.83 -8.76 0.40
CA ARG A 29 6.65 -7.82 1.12
C ARG A 29 7.04 -6.63 0.26
N LEU A 30 6.14 -6.13 -0.60
CA LEU A 30 5.87 -4.69 -0.70
C LEU A 30 4.37 -4.36 -0.48
N THR A 31 3.50 -5.28 -0.04
CA THR A 31 2.06 -5.04 0.27
C THR A 31 1.82 -3.93 1.30
N TYR A 32 2.91 -3.42 1.85
CA TYR A 32 3.01 -2.39 2.87
C TYR A 32 4.38 -1.68 2.85
N GLN A 33 5.33 -2.00 1.93
CA GLN A 33 6.73 -1.47 1.99
C GLN A 33 6.83 0.03 1.66
N GLN A 34 5.71 0.70 1.66
CA GLN A 34 5.45 1.72 2.66
C GLN A 34 3.96 2.00 2.52
N ALA A 35 3.09 1.50 3.41
CA ALA A 35 1.83 2.18 3.67
C ALA A 35 2.24 3.62 3.90
N ASP A 36 1.99 4.48 2.90
CA ASP A 36 2.48 5.83 2.96
C ASP A 36 4.04 5.89 2.93
N TYR A 37 4.66 6.57 1.95
CA TYR A 37 5.91 7.30 2.21
C TYR A 37 5.63 8.47 3.22
N GLN A 38 4.71 8.26 4.16
CA GLN A 38 3.96 9.16 5.04
C GLN A 38 3.30 10.32 4.30
N THR A 39 2.00 10.20 4.08
CA THR A 39 1.03 11.10 3.46
C THR A 39 1.68 12.16 2.57
N LYS A 40 1.81 11.94 1.26
CA LYS A 40 2.20 13.04 0.35
C LYS A 40 3.48 13.80 0.78
N SER A 41 4.62 13.15 1.09
CA SER A 41 5.83 13.93 1.43
C SER A 41 6.10 15.01 0.34
N CYS A 42 5.86 16.26 0.73
CA CYS A 42 6.32 17.49 0.12
C CYS A 42 5.95 17.75 -1.35
N ARG A 43 4.67 17.81 -1.72
CA ARG A 43 4.26 18.63 -2.88
C ARG A 43 3.86 20.04 -2.45
N GLY A 44 4.86 20.89 -2.36
CA GLY A 44 4.73 22.32 -2.13
C GLY A 44 6.05 22.87 -1.65
N VAL A 45 6.78 23.55 -2.53
CA VAL A 45 7.91 24.40 -2.14
C VAL A 45 7.38 25.38 -1.09
N GLY A 46 7.98 25.35 0.12
CA GLY A 46 7.81 26.38 1.16
C GLY A 46 6.83 26.08 2.30
N SER A 47 7.13 25.10 3.17
CA SER A 47 6.90 25.13 4.65
C SER A 47 7.42 23.84 5.31
N PRO A 48 7.98 23.88 6.54
CA PRO A 48 8.83 22.82 7.08
C PRO A 48 8.04 21.62 7.60
N CYS A 49 8.48 20.41 7.25
CA CYS A 49 8.11 19.17 7.93
C CYS A 49 8.59 19.24 9.38
N SER A 50 7.67 19.30 10.34
CA SER A 50 7.98 19.22 11.76
C SER A 50 8.32 17.78 12.15
N PHE A 51 9.59 17.42 12.04
CA PHE A 51 10.17 16.25 12.71
C PHE A 51 10.51 16.62 14.16
N ALA A 52 9.98 15.89 15.14
CA ALA A 52 10.47 15.96 16.52
C ALA A 52 11.86 15.28 16.63
N PRO A 53 12.80 15.77 17.45
CA PRO A 53 14.22 15.45 17.36
C PRO A 53 14.66 14.14 18.05
N ARG A 54 15.80 13.65 17.55
CA ARG A 54 16.59 12.42 17.80
C ARG A 54 16.88 12.03 19.26
N GLN A 55 17.06 10.72 19.47
CA GLN A 55 18.21 10.17 20.21
C GLN A 55 19.14 9.41 19.24
N ARG A 56 20.44 9.74 19.26
CA ARG A 56 21.48 9.11 18.43
C ARG A 56 21.82 7.72 18.99
N ILE A 57 21.81 6.70 18.14
CA ILE A 57 22.50 5.43 18.43
C ILE A 57 23.42 5.13 17.24
N ASN A 58 24.72 5.04 17.52
CA ASN A 58 25.76 4.63 16.59
C ASN A 58 25.62 3.14 16.29
N LEU A 59 25.62 2.73 15.02
CA LEU A 59 25.75 1.33 14.64
C LEU A 59 26.81 1.20 13.53
N SER A 60 27.96 0.65 13.93
CA SER A 60 29.05 0.21 13.07
C SER A 60 28.62 -0.98 12.20
N GLY A 61 29.09 -0.99 10.96
CA GLY A 61 28.76 -2.01 9.97
C GLY A 61 29.46 -3.34 10.24
N GLU A 62 28.70 -4.34 10.66
CA GLU A 62 29.12 -5.74 10.61
C GLU A 62 27.89 -6.58 10.26
N ASN A 63 27.80 -7.05 9.00
CA ASN A 63 27.13 -8.29 8.56
C ASN A 63 27.14 -8.43 7.02
N LEU A 64 28.32 -8.25 6.41
CA LEU A 64 28.58 -8.53 4.99
C LEU A 64 28.87 -10.01 4.59
N PRO A 65 29.06 -11.04 5.45
CA PRO A 65 29.55 -12.34 4.94
C PRO A 65 28.52 -13.31 4.35
N ALA A 66 27.21 -13.21 4.65
CA ALA A 66 26.26 -14.26 4.27
C ALA A 66 25.92 -14.28 2.75
N LEU A 67 25.94 -13.11 2.09
CA LEU A 67 25.59 -12.95 0.67
C LEU A 67 26.72 -13.30 -0.31
N LEU A 68 27.98 -13.34 0.15
CA LEU A 68 29.14 -13.67 -0.68
C LEU A 68 29.27 -15.18 -0.95
N SER A 69 28.68 -16.03 -0.10
CA SER A 69 28.76 -17.49 -0.21
C SER A 69 28.01 -18.08 -1.41
N TRP A 70 26.95 -17.41 -1.88
CA TRP A 70 26.07 -17.94 -2.94
C TRP A 70 26.64 -17.74 -4.35
N LYS A 71 27.29 -16.59 -4.62
CA LYS A 71 28.04 -16.37 -5.87
C LYS A 71 29.28 -17.26 -5.98
N ALA A 72 29.95 -17.52 -4.85
CA ALA A 72 31.10 -18.43 -4.79
C ALA A 72 30.70 -19.91 -4.98
N ALA A 73 29.47 -20.29 -4.61
CA ALA A 73 28.91 -21.62 -4.87
C ALA A 73 28.51 -21.80 -6.34
N GLN A 74 27.89 -20.79 -6.97
CA GLN A 74 27.55 -20.83 -8.40
C GLN A 74 28.79 -20.87 -9.30
N SER A 75 29.85 -20.12 -8.98
CA SER A 75 31.08 -20.12 -9.79
C SER A 75 31.89 -21.42 -9.68
N LYS A 76 31.80 -22.13 -8.55
CA LYS A 76 32.47 -23.43 -8.37
C LYS A 76 31.76 -24.58 -9.09
N LEU A 77 30.43 -24.49 -9.24
CA LEU A 77 29.62 -25.49 -9.97
C LEU A 77 29.82 -25.40 -11.49
N SER A 78 29.98 -24.20 -12.05
CA SER A 78 30.31 -24.03 -13.47
C SER A 78 31.77 -24.37 -13.80
N ALA A 79 32.70 -24.18 -12.87
CA ALA A 79 34.11 -24.56 -13.03
C ALA A 79 34.35 -26.09 -12.99
N LEU A 80 33.43 -26.88 -12.41
CA LEU A 80 33.51 -28.34 -12.35
C LEU A 80 32.96 -29.05 -13.60
N LEU A 81 32.42 -28.29 -14.57
CA LEU A 81 31.77 -28.83 -15.78
C LEU A 81 32.52 -28.52 -17.09
N SER A 82 33.82 -28.16 -17.04
CA SER A 82 34.67 -28.14 -18.23
C SER A 82 35.13 -29.57 -18.60
N LEU A 83 34.50 -30.14 -19.62
CA LEU A 83 34.76 -31.49 -20.14
C LEU A 83 36.15 -31.70 -20.80
N GLU A 84 37.06 -30.72 -20.77
CA GLU A 84 38.39 -30.85 -21.40
C GLU A 84 39.45 -31.51 -20.50
N GLU A 85 39.39 -31.36 -19.17
CA GLU A 85 40.44 -31.90 -18.29
C GLU A 85 40.30 -33.42 -18.04
N PHE A 86 39.09 -33.98 -18.17
CA PHE A 86 38.87 -35.41 -17.90
C PHE A 86 39.24 -36.32 -19.08
N PHE A 87 39.23 -35.80 -20.31
CA PHE A 87 39.61 -36.57 -21.51
C PHE A 87 41.13 -36.80 -21.58
N ILE A 88 41.93 -35.83 -21.11
CA ILE A 88 43.40 -35.89 -21.09
C ILE A 88 43.94 -36.88 -20.04
N MET A 89 43.22 -37.12 -18.93
CA MET A 89 43.63 -38.11 -17.92
C MET A 89 43.39 -39.57 -18.32
N SER A 90 42.51 -39.84 -19.29
CA SER A 90 42.16 -41.21 -19.69
C SER A 90 43.16 -41.88 -20.65
N GLN A 91 44.13 -41.14 -21.20
CA GLN A 91 45.13 -41.65 -22.15
C GLN A 91 46.50 -41.98 -21.51
N ARG A 92 46.66 -41.84 -20.19
CA ARG A 92 47.91 -42.20 -19.48
C ARG A 92 47.71 -43.33 -18.48
N THR A 93 47.33 -44.50 -18.98
CA THR A 93 47.56 -45.77 -18.26
C THR A 93 48.00 -46.83 -19.27
N THR A 94 49.31 -47.04 -19.39
CA THR A 94 49.88 -48.20 -20.06
C THR A 94 49.66 -49.46 -19.21
N PRO A 95 49.48 -50.64 -19.82
CA PRO A 95 49.19 -51.87 -19.07
C PRO A 95 50.48 -52.48 -18.49
N GLY A 96 50.65 -52.36 -17.18
CA GLY A 96 51.65 -53.08 -16.40
C GLY A 96 51.07 -54.38 -15.82
N ASN A 97 51.58 -55.50 -16.31
CA ASN A 97 51.23 -56.87 -15.98
C ASN A 97 51.20 -57.15 -14.46
N ASN A 98 50.08 -57.62 -13.91
CA ASN A 98 50.12 -58.35 -12.65
C ASN A 98 49.09 -59.49 -12.60
N LYS A 99 49.59 -60.67 -12.25
CA LYS A 99 48.87 -61.93 -12.15
C LYS A 99 48.06 -61.94 -10.85
N ASN A 100 46.73 -62.06 -10.98
CA ASN A 100 45.82 -62.85 -10.14
C ASN A 100 44.41 -62.24 -10.16
N GLY A 101 43.43 -63.06 -10.57
CA GLY A 101 42.08 -63.01 -10.01
C GLY A 101 41.07 -62.07 -10.67
N THR A 102 40.09 -62.71 -11.32
CA THR A 102 38.70 -62.26 -11.53
C THR A 102 38.42 -61.08 -12.47
N VAL A 103 37.93 -61.44 -13.65
CA VAL A 103 37.35 -60.57 -14.69
C VAL A 103 36.12 -59.84 -14.14
N GLY A 104 36.28 -58.57 -13.78
CA GLY A 104 35.16 -57.66 -13.53
C GLY A 104 34.47 -57.31 -14.85
N ARG A 105 33.20 -57.73 -15.00
CA ARG A 105 32.31 -57.20 -16.05
C ARG A 105 32.30 -55.67 -15.96
N SER A 106 32.58 -55.03 -17.08
CA SER A 106 32.68 -53.58 -17.23
C SER A 106 31.40 -52.87 -16.78
N LEU A 107 31.48 -52.18 -15.63
CA LEU A 107 30.45 -51.29 -15.10
C LEU A 107 30.33 -49.96 -15.86
N LEU A 108 31.26 -49.66 -16.77
CA LEU A 108 31.28 -48.39 -17.50
C LEU A 108 30.01 -48.14 -18.35
N PRO A 109 29.47 -49.07 -19.16
CA PRO A 109 28.33 -48.79 -20.01
C PRO A 109 27.05 -48.46 -19.22
N ALA A 110 26.84 -49.10 -18.07
CA ALA A 110 25.67 -48.87 -17.21
C ALA A 110 25.74 -47.51 -16.48
N VAL A 111 26.94 -47.08 -16.10
CA VAL A 111 27.18 -45.76 -15.49
C VAL A 111 27.00 -44.65 -16.54
N PHE A 112 27.46 -44.85 -17.78
CA PHE A 112 27.21 -43.92 -18.88
C PHE A 112 25.72 -43.83 -19.26
N LEU A 113 24.98 -44.94 -19.25
CA LEU A 113 23.53 -44.94 -19.49
C LEU A 113 22.77 -44.21 -18.37
N GLY A 114 23.18 -44.39 -17.11
CA GLY A 114 22.62 -43.71 -15.95
C GLY A 114 22.89 -42.21 -15.95
N ILE A 115 24.11 -41.79 -16.30
CA ILE A 115 24.46 -40.36 -16.44
C ILE A 115 23.75 -39.74 -17.64
N ALA A 116 23.62 -40.44 -18.75
CA ALA A 116 22.84 -39.97 -19.90
C ALA A 116 21.34 -39.87 -19.59
N LEU A 117 20.77 -40.78 -18.77
CA LEU A 117 19.39 -40.70 -18.32
C LEU A 117 19.18 -39.56 -17.31
N ILE A 118 20.12 -39.33 -16.40
CA ILE A 118 20.08 -38.20 -15.46
C ILE A 118 20.27 -36.88 -16.21
N LEU A 119 21.16 -36.81 -17.20
CA LEU A 119 21.33 -35.64 -18.07
C LEU A 119 20.12 -35.44 -18.97
N ALA A 120 19.50 -36.50 -19.49
CA ALA A 120 18.26 -36.41 -20.26
C ALA A 120 17.09 -35.98 -19.37
N LEU A 121 16.96 -36.48 -18.13
CA LEU A 121 15.91 -36.09 -17.20
C LEU A 121 16.12 -34.68 -16.63
N THR A 122 17.36 -34.26 -16.38
CA THR A 122 17.67 -32.88 -16.01
C THR A 122 17.52 -31.94 -17.19
N GLN A 123 17.93 -32.32 -18.41
CA GLN A 123 17.61 -31.56 -19.63
C GLN A 123 16.11 -31.57 -19.94
N PHE A 124 15.36 -32.63 -19.63
CA PHE A 124 13.89 -32.69 -19.81
C PHE A 124 13.16 -31.83 -18.77
N SER A 125 13.65 -31.75 -17.53
CA SER A 125 13.17 -30.78 -16.52
C SER A 125 13.59 -29.34 -16.81
N ILE A 126 14.75 -29.12 -17.43
CA ILE A 126 15.21 -27.78 -17.88
C ILE A 126 14.53 -27.38 -19.22
N ALA A 127 14.06 -28.34 -20.03
CA ALA A 127 13.45 -28.13 -21.36
C ALA A 127 11.94 -27.84 -21.35
N GLN A 128 11.31 -27.56 -20.21
CA GLN A 128 9.91 -27.11 -20.16
C GLN A 128 9.68 -25.90 -19.23
N SER A 129 10.63 -24.97 -19.11
CA SER A 129 10.26 -23.64 -18.59
C SER A 129 9.44 -22.92 -19.66
N SER A 130 8.14 -22.73 -19.42
CA SER A 130 7.31 -21.95 -20.32
C SER A 130 7.86 -20.52 -20.48
N LYS A 131 7.57 -19.89 -21.61
CA LYS A 131 7.95 -18.50 -21.84
C LYS A 131 7.38 -17.56 -20.76
N ALA A 132 6.19 -17.85 -20.25
CA ALA A 132 5.58 -17.09 -19.16
C ALA A 132 6.40 -17.17 -17.87
N LYS A 133 6.86 -18.37 -17.51
CA LYS A 133 7.73 -18.59 -16.35
C LYS A 133 9.04 -17.81 -16.48
N GLU A 134 9.70 -17.88 -17.64
CA GLU A 134 10.95 -17.15 -17.88
C GLU A 134 10.78 -15.63 -17.71
N ARG A 135 9.71 -15.06 -18.28
CA ARG A 135 9.38 -13.63 -18.13
C ARG A 135 9.11 -13.25 -16.68
N TYR A 136 8.36 -14.08 -15.98
CA TYR A 136 8.08 -13.87 -14.57
C TYR A 136 9.36 -13.90 -13.72
N GLU A 137 10.26 -14.86 -13.93
CA GLU A 137 11.54 -14.94 -13.22
C GLU A 137 12.44 -13.72 -13.50
N GLN A 138 12.48 -13.24 -14.75
CA GLN A 138 13.15 -11.99 -15.11
C GLN A 138 12.59 -10.79 -14.35
N LEU A 139 11.26 -10.69 -14.20
CA LEU A 139 10.62 -9.65 -13.41
C LEU A 139 10.92 -9.78 -11.91
N GLN A 140 10.98 -10.99 -11.37
CA GLN A 140 11.34 -11.21 -9.97
C GLN A 140 12.76 -10.71 -9.67
N LEU A 141 13.72 -11.02 -10.54
CA LEU A 141 15.09 -10.52 -10.41
C LEU A 141 15.16 -8.98 -10.47
N LEU A 142 14.41 -8.38 -11.41
CA LEU A 142 14.34 -6.93 -11.53
C LEU A 142 13.69 -6.27 -10.30
N SER A 143 12.66 -6.92 -9.73
CA SER A 143 11.98 -6.48 -8.51
C SER A 143 12.89 -6.55 -7.30
N VAL A 144 13.71 -7.60 -7.18
CA VAL A 144 14.74 -7.71 -6.13
C VAL A 144 15.76 -6.58 -6.24
N GLU A 145 16.17 -6.21 -7.46
CA GLU A 145 17.10 -5.10 -7.67
C GLU A 145 16.48 -3.73 -7.32
N MET A 146 15.21 -3.53 -7.69
CA MET A 146 14.43 -2.37 -7.24
C MET A 146 14.38 -2.32 -5.69
N GLN A 147 14.12 -3.44 -5.02
CA GLN A 147 14.05 -3.50 -3.57
C GLN A 147 15.36 -3.14 -2.87
N LYS A 148 16.51 -3.52 -3.44
CA LYS A 148 17.82 -3.10 -2.89
C LYS A 148 17.99 -1.58 -2.89
N ARG A 149 17.36 -0.87 -3.83
CA ARG A 149 17.40 0.60 -3.92
C ARG A 149 16.45 1.29 -2.94
N ALA A 150 15.46 0.58 -2.40
CA ALA A 150 14.54 1.11 -1.40
C ALA A 150 15.24 1.38 -0.05
N GLN A 151 16.21 0.53 0.31
CA GLN A 151 16.81 0.57 1.65
C GLN A 151 17.70 1.81 1.89
N PRO A 152 18.56 2.24 0.94
CA PRO A 152 19.25 3.53 1.05
C PRO A 152 18.30 4.72 1.11
N ALA A 153 17.18 4.69 0.38
CA ALA A 153 16.18 5.76 0.42
C ALA A 153 15.56 5.88 1.81
N LEU A 154 15.14 4.76 2.41
CA LEU A 154 14.59 4.74 3.76
C LEU A 154 15.59 5.25 4.81
N MET A 155 16.86 4.84 4.71
CA MET A 155 17.91 5.27 5.64
C MET A 155 18.25 6.76 5.47
N ALA A 156 18.28 7.28 4.24
CA ALA A 156 18.55 8.69 3.96
C ALA A 156 17.43 9.61 4.47
N MET A 157 16.16 9.16 4.44
CA MET A 157 15.07 9.92 5.07
C MET A 157 15.26 10.10 6.58
N GLN A 158 15.84 9.10 7.25
CA GLN A 158 16.06 9.13 8.69
C GLN A 158 17.29 9.94 9.09
N SER A 159 18.26 10.12 8.18
CA SER A 159 19.48 10.88 8.43
C SER A 159 19.23 12.40 8.50
N GLY A 160 18.14 12.89 7.91
CA GLY A 160 17.83 14.31 7.77
C GLY A 160 18.61 15.01 6.65
N ASP A 161 19.39 14.26 5.85
CA ASP A 161 20.02 14.75 4.63
C ASP A 161 19.00 14.74 3.48
N ARG A 162 18.46 15.92 3.19
CA ARG A 162 17.43 16.11 2.19
C ARG A 162 17.90 15.77 0.78
N GLU A 163 19.14 16.11 0.42
CA GLU A 163 19.65 15.88 -0.94
C GLU A 163 19.86 14.38 -1.18
N GLN A 164 20.43 13.69 -0.18
CA GLN A 164 20.62 12.25 -0.23
C GLN A 164 19.27 11.52 -0.29
N ALA A 165 18.29 11.94 0.51
CA ALA A 165 16.94 11.35 0.50
C ALA A 165 16.25 11.55 -0.86
N GLU A 166 16.31 12.76 -1.43
CA GLU A 166 15.72 13.05 -2.73
C GLU A 166 16.38 12.25 -3.87
N ARG A 167 17.71 12.09 -3.82
CA ARG A 167 18.45 11.29 -4.79
C ARG A 167 18.07 9.80 -4.73
N ALA A 168 18.10 9.22 -3.54
CA ALA A 168 17.75 7.83 -3.34
C ALA A 168 16.27 7.55 -3.68
N ALA A 169 15.36 8.49 -3.39
CA ALA A 169 13.96 8.39 -3.79
C ALA A 169 13.80 8.37 -5.32
N ARG A 170 14.52 9.22 -6.06
CA ARG A 170 14.52 9.21 -7.54
C ARG A 170 15.03 7.87 -8.09
N GLU A 171 16.13 7.36 -7.56
CA GLU A 171 16.70 6.07 -8.00
C GLU A 171 15.76 4.89 -7.78
N PHE A 172 15.01 4.90 -6.67
CA PHE A 172 13.97 3.91 -6.40
C PHE A 172 12.78 4.05 -7.36
N GLN A 173 12.30 5.28 -7.59
CA GLN A 173 11.20 5.55 -8.53
C GLN A 173 11.55 5.14 -9.97
N ASP A 174 12.78 5.40 -10.41
CA ASP A 174 13.25 4.99 -11.74
C ASP A 174 13.33 3.46 -11.86
N ALA A 175 13.79 2.77 -10.81
CA ALA A 175 13.79 1.31 -10.76
C ALA A 175 12.38 0.73 -10.77
N GLN A 176 11.44 1.34 -10.03
CA GLN A 176 10.03 0.95 -10.02
C GLN A 176 9.40 1.12 -11.40
N ARG A 177 9.64 2.26 -12.06
CA ARG A 177 9.17 2.51 -13.43
C ARG A 177 9.68 1.45 -14.40
N LYS A 178 10.98 1.13 -14.31
CA LYS A 178 11.59 0.08 -15.14
C LYS A 178 10.93 -1.28 -14.94
N VAL A 179 10.58 -1.66 -13.70
CA VAL A 179 9.83 -2.90 -13.41
C VAL A 179 8.47 -2.89 -14.11
N ILE A 180 7.70 -1.81 -13.95
CA ILE A 180 6.35 -1.68 -14.51
C ILE A 180 6.39 -1.67 -16.05
N ASP A 181 7.31 -0.92 -16.66
CA ASP A 181 7.46 -0.84 -18.11
C ASP A 181 7.84 -2.21 -18.71
N THR A 182 8.75 -2.93 -18.04
CA THR A 182 9.15 -4.28 -18.44
C THR A 182 7.97 -5.25 -18.31
N ALA A 183 7.24 -5.20 -17.20
CA ALA A 183 6.06 -6.04 -17.00
C ALA A 183 4.97 -5.74 -18.03
N THR A 184 4.75 -4.46 -18.36
CA THR A 184 3.81 -4.03 -19.40
C THR A 184 4.19 -4.59 -20.77
N SER A 185 5.48 -4.59 -21.10
CA SER A 185 5.98 -5.21 -22.32
C SER A 185 5.68 -6.72 -22.36
N TYR A 186 5.99 -7.44 -21.27
CA TYR A 186 5.72 -8.87 -21.17
C TYR A 186 4.22 -9.19 -21.17
N ALA A 187 3.39 -8.37 -20.52
CA ALA A 187 1.94 -8.54 -20.49
C ALA A 187 1.33 -8.49 -21.91
N ARG A 188 1.85 -7.63 -22.79
CA ARG A 188 1.42 -7.60 -24.20
C ARG A 188 1.69 -8.93 -24.91
N GLU A 189 2.77 -9.61 -24.59
CA GLU A 189 3.09 -10.92 -25.17
C GLU A 189 2.06 -12.00 -24.81
N PHE A 190 1.35 -11.84 -23.69
CA PHE A 190 0.36 -12.76 -23.14
C PHE A 190 -1.06 -12.21 -23.17
N SER A 191 -1.39 -11.32 -24.11
CA SER A 191 -2.74 -10.73 -24.23
C SER A 191 -3.62 -11.44 -25.28
N GLY A 192 -4.93 -11.16 -25.27
CA GLY A 192 -5.88 -11.62 -26.29
C GLY A 192 -6.00 -13.15 -26.37
N GLU A 193 -5.85 -13.70 -27.58
CA GLU A 193 -5.99 -15.14 -27.82
C GLU A 193 -4.99 -15.98 -26.99
N LYS A 194 -3.77 -15.48 -26.79
CA LYS A 194 -2.75 -16.17 -25.98
C LYS A 194 -3.16 -16.26 -24.51
N LEU A 195 -3.75 -15.21 -23.96
CA LEU A 195 -4.33 -15.21 -22.62
C LEU A 195 -5.44 -16.26 -22.49
N SER A 196 -6.34 -16.26 -23.47
CA SER A 196 -7.49 -17.18 -23.46
C SER A 196 -7.05 -18.65 -23.47
N LYS A 197 -5.96 -18.96 -24.18
CA LYS A 197 -5.41 -20.33 -24.34
C LYS A 197 -4.43 -20.77 -23.24
N ALA A 198 -3.99 -19.88 -22.35
CA ALA A 198 -3.07 -20.24 -21.26
C ALA A 198 -3.66 -21.35 -20.36
N LYS A 199 -2.86 -22.25 -19.80
CA LYS A 199 -3.35 -23.34 -18.95
C LYS A 199 -2.33 -23.72 -17.88
N GLY A 200 -2.78 -24.36 -16.81
CA GLY A 200 -1.89 -24.85 -15.75
C GLY A 200 -1.10 -23.70 -15.11
N ASP A 201 0.18 -23.93 -14.81
CA ASP A 201 1.04 -22.96 -14.12
C ASP A 201 1.30 -21.68 -14.93
N ASP A 202 1.11 -21.68 -16.25
CA ASP A 202 1.23 -20.45 -17.05
C ASP A 202 0.23 -19.38 -16.62
N LEU A 203 -0.95 -19.78 -16.12
CA LEU A 203 -1.92 -18.84 -15.59
C LEU A 203 -1.36 -18.10 -14.37
N PHE A 204 -0.64 -18.80 -13.49
CA PHE A 204 -0.01 -18.19 -12.33
C PHE A 204 1.00 -17.11 -12.77
N PHE A 205 1.92 -17.46 -13.68
CA PHE A 205 2.96 -16.54 -14.13
C PHE A 205 2.40 -15.34 -14.92
N ILE A 206 1.50 -15.60 -15.86
CA ILE A 206 0.85 -14.57 -16.67
C ILE A 206 0.04 -13.61 -15.78
N GLY A 207 -0.75 -14.16 -14.85
CA GLY A 207 -1.53 -13.35 -13.92
C GLY A 207 -0.67 -12.39 -13.09
N HIS A 208 0.48 -12.84 -12.59
CA HIS A 208 1.42 -11.98 -11.87
C HIS A 208 2.12 -10.95 -12.78
N ILE A 209 2.42 -11.29 -14.04
CA ILE A 209 2.95 -10.32 -15.01
C ILE A 209 1.94 -9.17 -15.21
N HIS A 210 0.65 -9.49 -15.43
CA HIS A 210 -0.39 -8.47 -15.55
C HIS A 210 -0.57 -7.66 -14.26
N PHE A 211 -0.46 -8.31 -13.09
CA PHE A 211 -0.50 -7.61 -11.80
C PHE A 211 0.62 -6.58 -11.66
N VAL A 212 1.87 -6.95 -11.96
CA VAL A 212 3.02 -6.03 -11.91
C VAL A 212 2.90 -4.93 -12.97
N ALA A 213 2.31 -5.24 -14.13
CA ALA A 213 1.98 -4.27 -15.17
C ALA A 213 0.79 -3.35 -14.81
N GLN A 214 0.21 -3.50 -13.61
CA GLN A 214 -0.96 -2.76 -13.13
C GLN A 214 -2.25 -2.96 -13.96
N GLN A 215 -2.36 -4.09 -14.68
CA GLN A 215 -3.51 -4.46 -15.49
C GLN A 215 -4.46 -5.33 -14.65
N MET A 216 -5.16 -4.71 -13.70
CA MET A 216 -5.92 -5.42 -12.66
C MET A 216 -7.01 -6.36 -13.21
N SER A 217 -7.72 -5.96 -14.28
CA SER A 217 -8.77 -6.79 -14.88
C SER A 217 -8.24 -8.11 -15.46
N ASP A 218 -7.13 -8.04 -16.19
CA ASP A 218 -6.49 -9.22 -16.78
C ASP A 218 -5.85 -10.08 -15.69
N ALA A 219 -5.19 -9.46 -14.71
CA ALA A 219 -4.63 -10.16 -13.56
C ALA A 219 -5.70 -10.95 -12.80
N ALA A 220 -6.83 -10.30 -12.48
CA ALA A 220 -7.95 -10.93 -11.78
C ALA A 220 -8.55 -12.09 -12.59
N LEU A 221 -8.79 -11.88 -13.89
CA LEU A 221 -9.33 -12.90 -14.78
C LEU A 221 -8.47 -14.18 -14.78
N VAL A 222 -7.16 -14.02 -14.94
CA VAL A 222 -6.23 -15.14 -15.09
C VAL A 222 -5.98 -15.83 -13.76
N LEU A 223 -5.75 -15.08 -12.69
CA LEU A 223 -5.46 -15.67 -11.38
C LEU A 223 -6.69 -16.35 -10.78
N ASN A 224 -7.91 -15.84 -11.02
CA ASN A 224 -9.13 -16.55 -10.62
C ASN A 224 -9.22 -17.91 -11.32
N ARG A 225 -8.92 -17.96 -12.62
CA ARG A 225 -8.88 -19.24 -13.36
C ARG A 225 -7.82 -20.18 -12.77
N TYR A 226 -6.63 -19.67 -12.46
CA TYR A 226 -5.58 -20.47 -11.83
C TYR A 226 -6.01 -21.07 -10.50
N VAL A 227 -6.57 -20.26 -9.59
CA VAL A 227 -6.99 -20.72 -8.25
C VAL A 227 -8.17 -21.69 -8.32
N ALA A 228 -9.06 -21.53 -9.31
CA ALA A 228 -10.15 -22.48 -9.55
C ALA A 228 -9.63 -23.84 -10.05
N GLU A 229 -8.62 -23.85 -10.92
CA GLU A 229 -8.00 -25.08 -11.42
C GLU A 229 -7.04 -25.71 -10.41
N ASN A 230 -6.38 -24.91 -9.57
CA ASN A 230 -5.33 -25.32 -8.63
C ASN A 230 -5.66 -24.77 -7.23
N PRO A 231 -6.53 -25.43 -6.46
CA PRO A 231 -6.97 -24.90 -5.16
C PRO A 231 -5.94 -25.08 -4.04
N GLN A 232 -4.89 -25.87 -4.22
CA GLN A 232 -3.92 -26.18 -3.17
C GLN A 232 -2.49 -25.87 -3.63
N GLY A 233 -1.57 -25.75 -2.68
CA GLY A 233 -0.15 -25.51 -2.93
C GLY A 233 0.29 -24.05 -2.81
N GLN A 234 1.61 -23.85 -2.84
CA GLN A 234 2.23 -22.54 -2.58
C GLN A 234 1.90 -21.50 -3.65
N PHE A 235 1.85 -21.88 -4.92
CA PHE A 235 1.42 -20.99 -6.01
C PHE A 235 -0.06 -20.60 -5.89
N ALA A 236 -0.93 -21.52 -5.48
CA ALA A 236 -2.33 -21.19 -5.21
C ALA A 236 -2.45 -20.17 -4.08
N GLN A 237 -1.69 -20.33 -2.99
CA GLN A 237 -1.67 -19.38 -1.90
C GLN A 237 -1.17 -18.00 -2.34
N ALA A 238 -0.07 -17.93 -3.11
CA ALA A 238 0.45 -16.69 -3.65
C ALA A 238 -0.54 -16.02 -4.63
N ALA A 239 -1.20 -16.80 -5.49
CA ALA A 239 -2.23 -16.29 -6.39
C ALA A 239 -3.42 -15.67 -5.65
N ARG A 240 -3.90 -16.31 -4.57
CA ARG A 240 -4.98 -15.75 -3.73
C ARG A 240 -4.59 -14.44 -3.06
N GLN A 241 -3.35 -14.32 -2.59
CA GLN A 241 -2.83 -13.06 -2.04
C GLN A 241 -2.81 -11.96 -3.09
N THR A 242 -2.32 -12.27 -4.29
CA THR A 242 -2.30 -11.33 -5.41
C THR A 242 -3.72 -10.94 -5.84
N LEU A 243 -4.66 -11.89 -5.88
CA LEU A 243 -6.07 -11.62 -6.13
C LEU A 243 -6.68 -10.68 -5.10
N PHE A 244 -6.44 -10.92 -3.81
CA PHE A 244 -6.91 -10.04 -2.74
C PHE A 244 -6.49 -8.58 -3.00
N VAL A 245 -5.20 -8.34 -3.28
CA VAL A 245 -4.69 -6.98 -3.55
C VAL A 245 -5.23 -6.42 -4.88
N THR A 246 -5.36 -7.27 -5.89
CA THR A 246 -5.92 -6.90 -7.20
C THR A 246 -7.35 -6.40 -7.05
N PHE A 247 -8.17 -7.11 -6.27
CA PHE A 247 -9.55 -6.72 -6.02
C PHE A 247 -9.65 -5.43 -5.23
N ILE A 248 -8.83 -5.22 -4.20
CA ILE A 248 -8.74 -3.94 -3.49
C ILE A 248 -8.42 -2.80 -4.46
N ASN A 249 -7.37 -2.95 -5.28
CA ASN A 249 -6.91 -1.93 -6.22
C ASN A 249 -7.91 -1.67 -7.37
N SER A 250 -8.70 -2.67 -7.73
CA SER A 250 -9.76 -2.54 -8.74
C SER A 250 -11.04 -1.92 -8.20
N GLY A 251 -11.09 -1.59 -6.90
CA GLY A 251 -12.33 -1.16 -6.25
C GLY A 251 -13.34 -2.30 -6.22
N GLN A 252 -12.96 -3.46 -5.71
CA GLN A 252 -13.84 -4.62 -5.47
C GLN A 252 -13.54 -5.30 -4.12
N PRO A 253 -13.54 -4.57 -2.98
CA PRO A 253 -13.29 -5.12 -1.65
C PRO A 253 -14.22 -6.29 -1.26
N GLU A 254 -15.44 -6.36 -1.78
CA GLU A 254 -16.36 -7.49 -1.57
C GLU A 254 -15.85 -8.79 -2.24
N GLU A 255 -15.16 -8.67 -3.38
CA GLU A 255 -14.47 -9.80 -4.01
C GLU A 255 -13.17 -10.14 -3.26
N ALA A 256 -12.45 -9.12 -2.77
CA ALA A 256 -11.25 -9.32 -1.95
C ALA A 256 -11.56 -10.08 -0.65
N GLU A 257 -12.70 -9.81 0.00
CA GLU A 257 -13.17 -10.48 1.23
C GLU A 257 -13.15 -12.01 1.09
N LYS A 258 -13.50 -12.56 -0.09
CA LYS A 258 -13.51 -14.00 -0.35
C LYS A 258 -12.14 -14.67 -0.20
N PHE A 259 -11.07 -13.89 -0.24
CA PHE A 259 -9.69 -14.37 -0.13
C PHE A 259 -9.05 -14.06 1.24
N LEU A 260 -9.76 -13.38 2.15
CA LEU A 260 -9.21 -12.94 3.43
C LEU A 260 -8.63 -14.10 4.25
N ASP A 261 -9.37 -15.20 4.38
CA ASP A 261 -8.96 -16.37 5.16
C ASP A 261 -7.79 -17.14 4.54
N SER A 262 -7.49 -16.86 3.27
CA SER A 262 -6.37 -17.49 2.56
C SER A 262 -5.05 -16.73 2.70
N LEU A 263 -5.09 -15.54 3.32
CA LEU A 263 -3.90 -14.73 3.53
C LEU A 263 -3.03 -15.31 4.65
N PRO A 264 -1.69 -15.24 4.51
CA PRO A 264 -0.78 -15.61 5.58
C PRO A 264 -1.01 -14.75 6.82
N PRO A 265 -0.74 -15.27 8.04
CA PRO A 265 -0.92 -14.53 9.29
C PRO A 265 -0.13 -13.21 9.41
N MET A 266 0.94 -13.07 8.61
CA MET A 266 1.77 -11.87 8.56
C MET A 266 1.18 -10.74 7.70
N VAL A 267 0.16 -11.03 6.89
CA VAL A 267 -0.53 -10.03 6.08
C VAL A 267 -1.72 -9.52 6.88
N ASN A 268 -1.72 -8.22 7.21
CA ASN A 268 -2.87 -7.58 7.84
C ASN A 268 -3.96 -7.28 6.80
N GLY A 269 -4.54 -8.35 6.23
CA GLY A 269 -5.66 -8.27 5.29
C GLY A 269 -6.85 -7.47 5.80
N PRO A 270 -7.27 -7.62 7.07
CA PRO A 270 -8.37 -6.83 7.61
C PRO A 270 -8.10 -5.32 7.57
N ALA A 271 -6.86 -4.87 7.85
CA ALA A 271 -6.53 -3.45 7.74
C ALA A 271 -6.67 -2.90 6.30
N LEU A 272 -6.30 -3.69 5.29
CA LEU A 272 -6.49 -3.29 3.89
C LEU A 272 -7.97 -3.18 3.49
N LEU A 273 -8.83 -4.02 4.08
CA LEU A 273 -10.28 -3.93 3.87
C LEU A 273 -10.89 -2.71 4.56
N VAL A 274 -10.36 -2.29 5.72
CA VAL A 274 -10.83 -1.09 6.42
C VAL A 274 -10.73 0.14 5.52
N ASP A 275 -9.57 0.38 4.91
CA ASP A 275 -9.39 1.54 4.04
C ASP A 275 -10.34 1.47 2.83
N ALA A 276 -10.41 0.30 2.17
CA ALA A 276 -11.23 0.10 0.99
C ALA A 276 -12.75 0.27 1.25
N PHE A 277 -13.24 -0.15 2.42
CA PHE A 277 -14.64 0.04 2.81
C PHE A 277 -14.92 1.44 3.38
N SER A 278 -13.94 2.06 4.03
CA SER A 278 -14.04 3.44 4.54
C SER A 278 -14.26 4.43 3.40
N ASP A 279 -13.52 4.28 2.29
CA ASP A 279 -13.66 5.11 1.08
C ASP A 279 -15.04 5.02 0.42
N ARG A 280 -15.79 3.95 0.74
CA ARG A 280 -17.15 3.69 0.23
C ARG A 280 -18.25 4.04 1.22
N GLY A 281 -17.89 4.49 2.42
CA GLY A 281 -18.83 4.75 3.49
C GLY A 281 -19.49 3.50 4.08
N ASN A 282 -18.93 2.30 3.87
CA ASN A 282 -19.45 1.07 4.47
C ASN A 282 -18.88 0.89 5.88
N TYR A 283 -19.37 1.70 6.83
CA TYR A 283 -18.82 1.76 8.18
C TYR A 283 -19.08 0.51 9.03
N GLU A 284 -20.09 -0.30 8.69
CA GLU A 284 -20.29 -1.62 9.34
C GLU A 284 -19.15 -2.58 9.00
N LYS A 285 -18.73 -2.62 7.72
CA LYS A 285 -17.56 -3.39 7.29
C LYS A 285 -16.26 -2.83 7.87
N VAL A 286 -16.14 -1.50 8.01
CA VAL A 286 -15.00 -0.87 8.72
C VAL A 286 -14.94 -1.34 10.16
N ILE A 287 -16.07 -1.40 10.88
CA ILE A 287 -16.11 -1.90 12.26
C ILE A 287 -15.73 -3.39 12.32
N GLN A 288 -16.31 -4.21 11.45
CA GLN A 288 -16.02 -5.65 11.37
C GLN A 288 -14.51 -5.88 11.20
N TYR A 289 -13.90 -5.30 10.17
CA TYR A 289 -12.51 -5.55 9.84
C TYR A 289 -11.52 -4.78 10.69
N GLY A 290 -11.87 -3.59 11.17
CA GLY A 290 -11.01 -2.83 12.07
C GLY A 290 -10.88 -3.52 13.43
N THR A 291 -11.96 -4.13 13.92
CA THR A 291 -11.92 -4.95 15.14
C THR A 291 -10.99 -6.16 14.95
N LEU A 292 -11.15 -6.89 13.84
CA LEU A 292 -10.29 -8.02 13.51
C LEU A 292 -8.81 -7.62 13.34
N ALA A 293 -8.54 -6.46 12.71
CA ALA A 293 -7.20 -5.92 12.54
C ALA A 293 -6.54 -5.59 13.89
N LEU A 294 -7.29 -5.00 14.83
CA LEU A 294 -6.80 -4.71 16.18
C LEU A 294 -6.49 -5.99 16.97
N GLU A 295 -7.36 -7.01 16.88
CA GLU A 295 -7.12 -8.31 17.50
C GLU A 295 -5.86 -8.99 16.96
N GLN A 296 -5.66 -8.96 15.63
CA GLN A 296 -4.45 -9.50 15.00
C GLN A 296 -3.19 -8.74 15.44
N ALA A 297 -3.24 -7.41 15.46
CA ALA A 297 -2.12 -6.58 15.90
C ALA A 297 -1.77 -6.86 17.37
N GLN A 298 -2.77 -7.07 18.23
CA GLN A 298 -2.55 -7.41 19.64
C GLN A 298 -1.82 -8.75 19.78
N LYS A 299 -2.27 -9.79 19.07
CA LYS A 299 -1.60 -11.11 19.04
C LYS A 299 -0.16 -11.01 18.53
N GLN A 300 0.11 -10.14 17.55
CA GLN A 300 1.48 -9.90 17.06
C GLN A 300 2.38 -9.28 18.13
N ILE A 301 1.90 -8.30 18.90
CA ILE A 301 2.67 -7.71 20.01
C ILE A 301 2.98 -8.75 21.08
N GLU A 302 1.99 -9.57 21.47
CA GLU A 302 2.16 -10.64 22.45
C GLU A 302 3.19 -11.67 21.98
N SER A 303 3.08 -12.10 20.71
CA SER A 303 4.05 -13.00 20.09
C SER A 303 5.47 -12.42 20.11
N LEU A 304 5.65 -11.15 19.73
CA LEU A 304 6.96 -10.49 19.75
C LEU A 304 7.59 -10.51 21.15
N SER A 305 6.79 -10.19 22.17
CA SER A 305 7.27 -10.19 23.57
C SER A 305 7.68 -11.59 24.07
N SER A 306 6.94 -12.64 23.68
CA SER A 306 7.25 -14.03 24.06
C SER A 306 8.47 -14.60 23.32
N GLN A 307 8.71 -14.20 22.08
CA GLN A 307 9.87 -14.64 21.29
C GLN A 307 11.17 -14.01 21.79
N SER A 308 11.11 -12.79 22.31
CA SER A 308 12.26 -12.06 22.90
C SER A 308 12.81 -12.75 24.14
N GLN A 309 11.93 -13.21 25.04
CA GLN A 309 12.32 -13.89 26.27
C GLN A 309 13.07 -15.22 26.04
N ASN A 310 12.91 -15.83 24.85
CA ASN A 310 13.35 -17.19 24.57
C ASN A 310 14.51 -17.31 23.55
N ARG A 311 15.03 -16.20 23.00
CA ARG A 311 16.13 -16.23 22.01
C ARG A 311 17.40 -15.52 22.48
N ALA A 312 18.47 -16.29 22.66
CA ALA A 312 19.83 -15.75 22.68
C ALA A 312 20.14 -15.10 21.32
N GLY A 313 20.40 -13.78 21.30
CA GLY A 313 20.70 -13.01 20.09
C GLY A 313 19.55 -12.15 19.55
N ALA A 314 18.43 -12.00 20.26
CA ALA A 314 17.41 -11.00 19.92
C ALA A 314 18.01 -9.59 19.96
N ASN A 315 17.77 -8.78 18.91
CA ASN A 315 18.18 -7.38 18.87
C ASN A 315 17.09 -6.50 19.50
N PRO A 316 17.28 -5.95 20.71
CA PRO A 316 16.24 -5.21 21.41
C PRO A 316 15.78 -3.94 20.67
N ALA A 317 16.68 -3.31 19.90
CA ALA A 317 16.34 -2.12 19.13
C ALA A 317 15.40 -2.43 17.96
N ALA A 318 15.64 -3.54 17.24
CA ALA A 318 14.78 -3.97 16.14
C ALA A 318 13.38 -4.39 16.65
N GLU A 319 13.34 -5.06 17.80
CA GLU A 319 12.08 -5.42 18.45
C GLU A 319 11.30 -4.18 18.92
N GLN A 320 11.98 -3.22 19.55
CA GLN A 320 11.37 -1.97 19.97
C GLN A 320 10.78 -1.21 18.78
N MET A 321 11.48 -1.16 17.64
CA MET A 321 10.97 -0.55 16.42
C MET A 321 9.73 -1.28 15.89
N ALA A 322 9.76 -2.63 15.83
CA ALA A 322 8.61 -3.42 15.39
C ALA A 322 7.39 -3.19 16.29
N ARG A 323 7.59 -3.17 17.61
CA ARG A 323 6.54 -2.88 18.58
C ARG A 323 5.97 -1.48 18.41
N GLN A 324 6.82 -0.48 18.22
CA GLN A 324 6.39 0.91 18.00
C GLN A 324 5.56 1.05 16.72
N PHE A 325 5.96 0.37 15.64
CA PHE A 325 5.21 0.37 14.38
C PHE A 325 3.82 -0.26 14.51
N ILE A 326 3.72 -1.39 15.23
CA ILE A 326 2.42 -2.03 15.47
C ILE A 326 1.54 -1.12 16.33
N LEU A 327 2.11 -0.51 17.38
CA LEU A 327 1.39 0.41 18.26
C LEU A 327 0.89 1.66 17.52
N SER A 328 1.68 2.27 16.63
CA SER A 328 1.23 3.41 15.82
C SER A 328 0.11 3.00 14.85
N SER A 329 0.21 1.82 14.24
CA SER A 329 -0.82 1.28 13.35
C SER A 329 -2.12 1.00 14.10
N GLN A 330 -2.04 0.46 15.32
CA GLN A 330 -3.21 0.28 16.20
C GLN A 330 -3.89 1.60 16.52
N ALA A 331 -3.13 2.66 16.82
CA ALA A 331 -3.71 3.95 17.15
C ALA A 331 -4.54 4.54 16.01
N GLU A 332 -4.02 4.53 14.78
CA GLU A 332 -4.77 4.98 13.60
C GLU A 332 -6.04 4.14 13.39
N MET A 333 -5.94 2.82 13.54
CA MET A 333 -7.09 1.91 13.44
C MET A 333 -8.17 2.21 14.49
N MET A 334 -7.77 2.50 15.74
CA MET A 334 -8.70 2.92 16.80
C MET A 334 -9.40 4.24 16.43
N GLY A 335 -8.69 5.19 15.84
CA GLY A 335 -9.32 6.42 15.33
C GLY A 335 -10.35 6.15 14.24
N THR A 336 -10.01 5.30 13.28
CA THR A 336 -10.93 4.91 12.20
C THR A 336 -12.16 4.18 12.72
N LEU A 337 -12.00 3.29 13.72
CA LEU A 337 -13.12 2.63 14.39
C LEU A 337 -14.01 3.61 15.15
N ALA A 338 -13.40 4.51 15.93
CA ALA A 338 -14.16 5.53 16.67
C ALA A 338 -14.95 6.44 15.71
N GLU A 339 -14.34 6.83 14.58
CA GLU A 339 -15.03 7.55 13.52
C GLU A 339 -16.17 6.71 12.92
N ALA A 340 -15.94 5.45 12.56
CA ALA A 340 -16.96 4.58 11.98
C ALA A 340 -18.16 4.40 12.93
N TYR A 341 -17.91 4.13 14.22
CA TYR A 341 -18.97 4.08 15.24
C TYR A 341 -19.72 5.41 15.33
N ALA A 342 -18.99 6.54 15.38
CA ALA A 342 -19.60 7.85 15.46
C ALA A 342 -20.49 8.17 14.24
N ARG A 343 -20.05 7.83 13.04
CA ARG A 343 -20.82 8.00 11.78
C ARG A 343 -22.09 7.16 11.75
N LEU A 344 -22.12 6.03 12.43
CA LEU A 344 -23.31 5.18 12.58
C LEU A 344 -24.19 5.58 13.78
N GLY A 345 -23.89 6.70 14.47
CA GLY A 345 -24.62 7.14 15.65
C GLY A 345 -24.35 6.33 16.92
N ARG A 346 -23.38 5.41 16.89
CA ARG A 346 -22.99 4.50 17.98
C ARG A 346 -22.01 5.19 18.93
N ARG A 347 -22.47 6.26 19.57
CA ARG A 347 -21.64 7.18 20.37
C ARG A 347 -20.96 6.50 21.56
N ALA A 348 -21.63 5.56 22.21
CA ALA A 348 -21.08 4.86 23.38
C ALA A 348 -19.87 4.00 22.99
N GLU A 349 -19.96 3.27 21.87
CA GLU A 349 -18.86 2.48 21.35
C GLU A 349 -17.70 3.34 20.84
N ALA A 350 -18.00 4.45 20.17
CA ALA A 350 -16.98 5.42 19.74
C ALA A 350 -16.18 5.96 20.95
N GLU A 351 -16.88 6.37 22.01
CA GLU A 351 -16.25 6.87 23.24
C GLU A 351 -15.45 5.78 23.96
N ALA A 352 -15.94 4.54 23.97
CA ALA A 352 -15.21 3.41 24.54
C ALA A 352 -13.88 3.16 23.82
N VAL A 353 -13.85 3.26 22.49
CA VAL A 353 -12.60 3.14 21.72
C VAL A 353 -11.63 4.27 22.05
N ILE A 354 -12.09 5.52 22.10
CA ILE A 354 -11.25 6.68 22.47
C ILE A 354 -10.76 6.58 23.92
N SER A 355 -11.58 6.13 24.85
CA SER A 355 -11.20 5.91 26.25
C SER A 355 -10.07 4.87 26.36
N LYS A 356 -10.18 3.75 25.63
CA LYS A 356 -9.12 2.75 25.54
C LYS A 356 -7.84 3.34 24.92
N ALA A 357 -7.98 4.14 23.86
CA ALA A 357 -6.84 4.80 23.23
C ALA A 357 -6.13 5.73 24.22
N ARG A 358 -6.89 6.52 25.01
CA ARG A 358 -6.37 7.42 26.04
C ARG A 358 -5.51 6.70 27.06
N GLU A 359 -5.94 5.54 27.55
CA GLU A 359 -5.12 4.76 28.49
C GLU A 359 -3.88 4.18 27.80
N GLN A 360 -4.05 3.59 26.61
CA GLN A 360 -2.97 2.91 25.89
C GLN A 360 -1.88 3.87 25.39
N PHE A 361 -2.25 5.08 24.97
CA PHE A 361 -1.36 6.08 24.39
C PHE A 361 -1.27 7.35 25.24
N LYS A 362 -1.42 7.24 26.57
CA LYS A 362 -1.37 8.39 27.50
C LYS A 362 -0.13 9.27 27.40
N SER A 363 1.00 8.72 26.94
CA SER A 363 2.24 9.47 26.70
C SER A 363 2.28 10.21 25.36
N GLN A 364 1.21 10.15 24.55
CA GLN A 364 1.12 10.73 23.21
C GLN A 364 -0.16 11.60 23.08
N PRO A 365 -0.24 12.74 23.78
CA PRO A 365 -1.46 13.57 23.81
C PRO A 365 -1.88 14.09 22.43
N GLU A 366 -0.93 14.40 21.54
CA GLU A 366 -1.24 14.83 20.16
C GLU A 366 -1.88 13.72 19.32
N LEU A 367 -1.47 12.46 19.55
CA LEU A 367 -2.10 11.31 18.90
C LEU A 367 -3.55 11.20 19.36
N ILE A 368 -3.80 11.21 20.67
CA ILE A 368 -5.15 11.18 21.24
C ILE A 368 -6.01 12.32 20.66
N ARG A 369 -5.49 13.54 20.64
CA ARG A 369 -6.18 14.70 20.08
C ARG A 369 -6.59 14.46 18.62
N ARG A 370 -5.72 13.87 17.80
CA ARG A 370 -6.05 13.52 16.40
C ARG A 370 -7.16 12.48 16.31
N LEU A 371 -7.15 11.45 17.16
CA LEU A 371 -8.22 10.43 17.18
C LEU A 371 -9.56 11.02 17.64
N GLU A 372 -9.53 11.86 18.67
CA GLU A 372 -10.72 12.59 19.14
C GLU A 372 -11.28 13.51 18.05
N LEU A 373 -10.43 14.19 17.28
CA LEU A 373 -10.87 14.99 16.14
C LEU A 373 -11.53 14.15 15.05
N LYS A 374 -10.96 12.98 14.69
CA LYS A 374 -11.61 12.05 13.73
C LYS A 374 -12.99 11.59 14.23
N MET A 375 -13.08 11.19 15.51
CA MET A 375 -14.34 10.79 16.13
C MET A 375 -15.37 11.93 16.10
N ARG A 376 -14.97 13.15 16.45
CA ARG A 376 -15.85 14.33 16.44
C ARG A 376 -16.40 14.62 15.04
N SER A 377 -15.57 14.52 13.99
CA SER A 377 -16.05 14.64 12.60
C SER A 377 -17.10 13.58 12.30
N GLY A 378 -16.86 12.31 12.66
CA GLY A 378 -17.85 11.26 12.49
C GLY A 378 -19.16 11.53 13.25
N ALA A 379 -19.08 12.09 14.45
CA ALA A 379 -20.22 12.36 15.32
C ALA A 379 -21.12 13.52 14.85
N LEU A 380 -20.62 14.38 13.95
CA LEU A 380 -21.40 15.41 13.29
C LEU A 380 -22.38 14.81 12.26
N ILE A 381 -22.08 13.64 11.70
CA ILE A 381 -22.99 12.97 10.78
C ILE A 381 -24.27 12.58 11.52
N GLY A 382 -25.42 12.92 10.93
CA GLY A 382 -26.75 12.75 11.53
C GLY A 382 -27.18 13.89 12.45
N SER A 383 -26.31 14.87 12.73
CA SER A 383 -26.68 16.08 13.48
C SER A 383 -27.17 17.20 12.56
N ALA A 384 -27.93 18.15 13.12
CA ALA A 384 -28.28 19.38 12.42
C ALA A 384 -27.00 20.17 12.08
N ALA A 385 -26.91 20.62 10.83
CA ALA A 385 -25.79 21.43 10.37
C ALA A 385 -25.78 22.78 11.14
N PRO A 386 -24.67 23.13 11.81
CA PRO A 386 -24.51 24.45 12.44
C PRO A 386 -24.74 25.56 11.42
N GLU A 387 -25.37 26.66 11.80
CA GLU A 387 -25.54 27.79 10.87
C GLU A 387 -24.17 28.33 10.41
N ILE A 388 -24.10 28.79 9.16
CA ILE A 388 -22.88 29.35 8.58
C ILE A 388 -22.78 30.83 8.88
N GLU A 389 -21.58 31.28 9.21
CA GLU A 389 -21.30 32.67 9.54
C GLU A 389 -20.21 33.22 8.63
N ALA A 390 -20.44 34.38 8.03
CA ALA A 390 -19.45 35.08 7.24
C ALA A 390 -19.59 36.59 7.44
N ASP A 391 -18.45 37.28 7.43
CA ASP A 391 -18.38 38.73 7.55
C ASP A 391 -18.61 39.40 6.18
N ASP A 392 -18.16 38.74 5.11
CA ASP A 392 -18.32 39.20 3.72
C ASP A 392 -18.71 38.05 2.79
N TRP A 393 -19.34 38.39 1.66
CA TRP A 393 -19.79 37.41 0.66
C TRP A 393 -19.31 37.78 -0.75
N VAL A 394 -18.93 36.76 -1.51
CA VAL A 394 -18.53 36.87 -2.90
C VAL A 394 -19.44 36.01 -3.77
N GLY A 395 -19.92 36.55 -4.88
CA GLY A 395 -20.80 35.86 -5.83
C GLY A 395 -22.29 35.85 -5.45
N SER A 396 -22.64 36.32 -4.25
CA SER A 396 -24.01 36.54 -3.79
C SER A 396 -24.05 37.55 -2.64
N GLY A 397 -25.26 37.90 -2.18
CA GLY A 397 -25.46 38.45 -0.83
C GLY A 397 -25.34 37.35 0.24
N PRO A 398 -25.59 37.70 1.52
CA PRO A 398 -25.52 36.74 2.62
C PRO A 398 -26.43 35.52 2.42
N VAL A 399 -25.88 34.33 2.67
CA VAL A 399 -26.60 33.05 2.58
C VAL A 399 -26.67 32.42 3.96
N SER A 400 -27.83 31.87 4.32
CA SER A 400 -28.03 31.04 5.51
C SER A 400 -28.48 29.64 5.13
N LEU A 401 -28.07 28.63 5.90
CA LEU A 401 -28.53 27.25 5.71
C LEU A 401 -30.03 27.13 5.94
N ALA A 402 -30.60 27.94 6.84
CA ALA A 402 -32.05 28.02 7.02
C ALA A 402 -32.78 28.39 5.71
N SER A 403 -32.23 29.32 4.92
CA SER A 403 -32.81 29.71 3.62
C SER A 403 -32.70 28.63 2.54
N LEU A 404 -31.80 27.66 2.73
CA LEU A 404 -31.51 26.59 1.77
C LEU A 404 -32.25 25.28 2.08
N ARG A 405 -33.15 25.26 3.06
CA ARG A 405 -33.99 24.07 3.34
C ARG A 405 -34.76 23.65 2.08
N GLY A 406 -34.88 22.34 1.88
CA GLY A 406 -35.42 21.74 0.66
C GLY A 406 -34.38 21.45 -0.44
N LYS A 407 -33.16 22.01 -0.34
CA LYS A 407 -32.03 21.71 -1.22
C LYS A 407 -31.00 20.81 -0.53
N VAL A 408 -30.25 20.06 -1.32
CA VAL A 408 -29.01 19.44 -0.83
C VAL A 408 -27.93 20.51 -0.87
N VAL A 409 -27.21 20.72 0.23
CA VAL A 409 -26.18 21.76 0.34
C VAL A 409 -24.82 21.12 0.51
N MET A 410 -23.86 21.50 -0.33
CA MET A 410 -22.46 21.16 -0.18
C MET A 410 -21.69 22.37 0.35
N LEU A 411 -21.13 22.26 1.55
CA LEU A 411 -20.20 23.24 2.09
C LEU A 411 -18.78 22.85 1.67
N ASP A 412 -18.10 23.74 0.95
CA ASP A 412 -16.73 23.57 0.48
C ASP A 412 -15.80 24.50 1.25
N PHE A 413 -15.00 23.94 2.17
CA PHE A 413 -14.03 24.69 2.96
C PHE A 413 -12.70 24.73 2.23
N PHE A 414 -12.23 25.93 1.91
CA PHE A 414 -11.01 26.16 1.13
C PHE A 414 -10.23 27.38 1.65
N ALA A 415 -9.08 27.62 1.02
CA ALA A 415 -8.32 28.87 1.16
C ALA A 415 -7.66 29.22 -0.17
N TRP A 416 -7.35 30.49 -0.41
CA TRP A 416 -6.80 30.91 -1.70
C TRP A 416 -5.42 30.31 -2.01
N TRP A 417 -4.61 30.07 -0.99
CA TRP A 417 -3.26 29.48 -1.12
C TRP A 417 -3.31 27.95 -1.23
N CYS A 418 -4.47 27.33 -1.06
CA CYS A 418 -4.62 25.88 -1.00
C CYS A 418 -4.59 25.25 -2.40
N ARG A 419 -3.40 24.83 -2.85
CA ARG A 419 -3.22 24.15 -4.15
C ARG A 419 -4.11 22.90 -4.33
N PRO A 420 -4.28 22.01 -3.32
CA PRO A 420 -5.22 20.88 -3.46
C PRO A 420 -6.68 21.31 -3.61
N CYS A 421 -7.08 22.42 -2.99
CA CYS A 421 -8.43 22.98 -3.13
C CYS A 421 -8.62 23.51 -4.57
N ILE A 422 -7.65 24.26 -5.08
CA ILE A 422 -7.66 24.76 -6.47
C ILE A 422 -7.78 23.60 -7.47
N ALA A 423 -7.06 22.51 -7.24
CA ALA A 423 -7.14 21.31 -8.08
C ALA A 423 -8.52 20.63 -8.02
N ALA A 424 -9.26 20.78 -6.92
CA ALA A 424 -10.59 20.20 -6.75
C ALA A 424 -11.71 21.04 -7.40
N PHE A 425 -11.49 22.33 -7.66
CA PHE A 425 -12.54 23.23 -8.18
C PHE A 425 -13.12 22.79 -9.54
N SER A 426 -12.35 22.13 -10.39
CA SER A 426 -12.88 21.57 -11.65
C SER A 426 -13.94 20.50 -11.38
N HIS A 427 -13.73 19.64 -10.38
CA HIS A 427 -14.68 18.63 -9.95
C HIS A 427 -15.92 19.27 -9.31
N VAL A 428 -15.72 20.23 -8.41
CA VAL A 428 -16.83 20.94 -7.75
C VAL A 428 -17.72 21.66 -8.77
N ARG A 429 -17.11 22.26 -9.80
CA ARG A 429 -17.85 22.88 -10.90
C ARG A 429 -18.67 21.88 -11.69
N GLY A 430 -18.08 20.74 -12.04
CA GLY A 430 -18.81 19.65 -12.71
C GLY A 430 -20.00 19.17 -11.89
N LEU A 431 -19.87 19.09 -10.56
CA LEU A 431 -20.99 18.78 -9.68
C LEU A 431 -22.08 19.88 -9.70
N LYS A 432 -21.70 21.16 -9.65
CA LYS A 432 -22.65 22.28 -9.73
C LYS A 432 -23.41 22.30 -11.05
N GLU A 433 -22.73 22.11 -12.17
CA GLU A 433 -23.33 22.08 -13.51
C GLU A 433 -24.29 20.91 -13.66
N LYS A 434 -23.89 19.72 -13.20
CA LYS A 434 -24.67 18.49 -13.35
C LYS A 434 -25.87 18.42 -12.41
N TYR A 435 -25.70 18.84 -11.16
CA TYR A 435 -26.70 18.62 -10.10
C TYR A 435 -27.35 19.90 -9.57
N GLY A 436 -26.82 21.08 -9.92
CA GLY A 436 -27.40 22.36 -9.54
C GLY A 436 -28.88 22.49 -9.94
N PRO A 437 -29.25 22.23 -11.21
CA PRO A 437 -30.65 22.21 -11.64
C PRO A 437 -31.51 21.18 -10.90
N GLY A 438 -30.90 20.11 -10.39
CA GLY A 438 -31.57 19.05 -9.64
C GLY A 438 -31.76 19.35 -8.15
N GLY A 439 -31.32 20.51 -7.66
CA GLY A 439 -31.48 20.92 -6.26
C GLY A 439 -30.20 20.88 -5.42
N LEU A 440 -29.02 20.76 -6.03
CA LEU A 440 -27.74 20.93 -5.33
C LEU A 440 -27.36 22.42 -5.22
N GLU A 441 -27.17 22.90 -3.99
CA GLU A 441 -26.51 24.16 -3.69
C GLU A 441 -25.08 23.92 -3.23
N ILE A 442 -24.15 24.78 -3.65
CA ILE A 442 -22.75 24.71 -3.20
C ILE A 442 -22.42 26.05 -2.58
N ILE A 443 -21.88 26.05 -1.37
CA ILE A 443 -21.45 27.25 -0.66
C ILE A 443 -19.99 27.07 -0.25
N GLY A 444 -19.13 27.96 -0.73
CA GLY A 444 -17.74 27.99 -0.29
C GLY A 444 -17.60 28.71 1.06
N LEU A 445 -16.70 28.25 1.91
CA LEU A 445 -16.37 28.89 3.19
C LEU A 445 -14.85 29.03 3.31
N THR A 446 -14.39 30.23 3.60
CA THR A 446 -12.97 30.55 3.80
C THR A 446 -12.82 31.60 4.89
N THR A 447 -11.61 31.79 5.40
CA THR A 447 -11.27 32.93 6.25
C THR A 447 -10.32 33.89 5.55
N TYR A 448 -10.32 35.14 5.99
CA TYR A 448 -9.25 36.08 5.66
C TYR A 448 -7.89 35.50 6.10
N GLN A 449 -6.89 35.65 5.24
CA GLN A 449 -5.52 35.20 5.47
C GLN A 449 -4.56 36.36 5.75
N GLY A 450 -5.01 37.60 5.51
CA GLY A 450 -4.18 38.81 5.60
C GLY A 450 -3.16 38.93 4.47
N ALA A 451 -3.34 38.19 3.38
CA ALA A 451 -2.42 38.16 2.24
C ALA A 451 -3.13 37.61 1.00
N TYR A 452 -2.59 37.89 -0.18
CA TYR A 452 -2.99 37.27 -1.44
C TYR A 452 -1.78 37.14 -2.38
N GLU A 453 -1.52 35.92 -2.87
CA GLU A 453 -0.33 35.58 -3.67
C GLU A 453 0.98 36.09 -3.04
N THR A 454 1.64 37.07 -3.67
CA THR A 454 2.89 37.69 -3.20
C THR A 454 2.67 38.99 -2.44
N GLU A 455 1.42 39.39 -2.19
CA GLU A 455 1.04 40.59 -1.44
C GLU A 455 0.76 40.22 0.04
N PRO A 456 1.69 40.47 0.98
CA PRO A 456 1.44 40.29 2.42
C PRO A 456 0.70 41.49 3.03
N ASP A 457 0.28 41.35 4.28
CA ASP A 457 -0.27 42.41 5.15
C ASP A 457 -1.48 43.15 4.56
N LEU A 458 -2.32 42.43 3.81
CA LEU A 458 -3.54 42.97 3.24
C LEU A 458 -4.58 43.23 4.33
N LYS A 459 -5.21 44.41 4.26
CA LYS A 459 -6.43 44.67 5.01
C LYS A 459 -7.58 43.82 4.46
N PRO A 460 -8.59 43.48 5.28
CA PRO A 460 -9.75 42.69 4.86
C PRO A 460 -10.41 43.19 3.57
N GLU A 461 -10.56 44.51 3.41
CA GLU A 461 -11.20 45.09 2.23
C GLU A 461 -10.37 44.89 0.95
N GLN A 462 -9.04 44.84 1.08
CA GLN A 462 -8.12 44.59 -0.02
C GLN A 462 -8.09 43.11 -0.39
N GLU A 463 -8.02 42.22 0.59
CA GLU A 463 -8.10 40.77 0.35
C GLU A 463 -9.46 40.39 -0.24
N LEU A 464 -10.57 41.00 0.23
CA LEU A 464 -11.91 40.80 -0.36
C LEU A 464 -11.94 41.16 -1.84
N ALA A 465 -11.34 42.30 -2.22
CA ALA A 465 -11.24 42.71 -3.61
C ALA A 465 -10.42 41.71 -4.44
N ARG A 466 -9.28 41.20 -3.92
CA ARG A 466 -8.49 40.15 -4.59
C ARG A 466 -9.28 38.84 -4.74
N MET A 467 -9.97 38.42 -3.69
CA MET A 467 -10.80 37.21 -3.69
C MET A 467 -11.93 37.29 -4.71
N ARG A 468 -12.58 38.45 -4.82
CA ARG A 468 -13.70 38.71 -5.75
C ARG A 468 -13.23 38.88 -7.20
N ASP A 469 -12.24 39.74 -7.41
CA ASP A 469 -11.91 40.25 -8.75
C ASP A 469 -10.80 39.42 -9.44
N GLN A 470 -9.99 38.68 -8.66
CA GLN A 470 -8.90 37.85 -9.20
C GLN A 470 -9.13 36.37 -8.89
N PHE A 471 -9.14 35.97 -7.62
CA PHE A 471 -9.17 34.55 -7.24
C PHE A 471 -10.38 33.81 -7.82
N ARG A 472 -11.59 34.34 -7.60
CA ARG A 472 -12.84 33.77 -8.13
C ARG A 472 -12.83 33.67 -9.65
N VAL A 473 -12.30 34.67 -10.34
CA VAL A 473 -12.26 34.73 -11.80
C VAL A 473 -11.23 33.75 -12.36
N ASN A 474 -9.99 33.80 -11.85
CA ASN A 474 -8.86 32.96 -12.29
C ASN A 474 -9.15 31.46 -12.11
N HIS A 475 -9.85 31.10 -11.03
CA HIS A 475 -10.22 29.73 -10.74
C HIS A 475 -11.64 29.36 -11.18
N GLN A 476 -12.35 30.30 -11.81
CA GLN A 476 -13.69 30.11 -12.38
C GLN A 476 -14.64 29.47 -11.35
N ILE A 477 -14.68 30.05 -10.15
CA ILE A 477 -15.56 29.63 -9.06
C ILE A 477 -16.97 30.16 -9.35
N THR A 478 -17.88 29.25 -9.67
CA THR A 478 -19.25 29.59 -10.11
C THR A 478 -20.28 29.60 -8.99
N TRP A 479 -19.91 29.16 -7.79
CA TRP A 479 -20.74 29.18 -6.58
C TRP A 479 -20.38 30.35 -5.67
N PRO A 480 -21.31 30.80 -4.80
CA PRO A 480 -21.01 31.82 -3.82
C PRO A 480 -20.10 31.29 -2.71
N PHE A 481 -19.34 32.19 -2.08
CA PHE A 481 -18.59 31.85 -0.88
C PHE A 481 -18.58 32.97 0.16
N GLY A 482 -18.63 32.56 1.42
CA GLY A 482 -18.52 33.44 2.58
C GLY A 482 -17.08 33.52 3.08
N ILE A 483 -16.66 34.71 3.49
CA ILE A 483 -15.36 34.98 4.08
C ILE A 483 -15.56 35.42 5.54
N ALA A 484 -14.95 34.70 6.47
CA ALA A 484 -14.99 35.04 7.89
C ALA A 484 -13.64 35.58 8.40
N ARG A 485 -13.67 36.49 9.38
CA ARG A 485 -12.47 36.98 10.07
C ARG A 485 -11.86 35.95 11.00
N GLU A 486 -12.71 35.10 11.55
CA GLU A 486 -12.33 34.02 12.44
C GLU A 486 -12.75 32.67 11.89
N LYS A 487 -12.07 31.61 12.34
CA LYS A 487 -12.34 30.21 12.00
C LYS A 487 -13.62 29.65 12.64
N ARG A 488 -14.72 30.41 12.66
CA ARG A 488 -15.98 30.04 13.33
C ARG A 488 -16.61 28.82 12.68
N ASN A 489 -16.73 28.82 11.35
CA ASN A 489 -17.29 27.68 10.62
C ASN A 489 -16.38 26.45 10.74
N GLU A 490 -15.06 26.62 10.65
CA GLU A 490 -14.11 25.51 10.79
C GLU A 490 -14.20 24.86 12.17
N ARG A 491 -14.37 25.65 13.24
CA ARG A 491 -14.61 25.12 14.59
C ARG A 491 -15.95 24.41 14.68
N ALA A 492 -17.02 24.99 14.14
CA ALA A 492 -18.37 24.43 14.18
C ALA A 492 -18.48 23.09 13.42
N TYR A 493 -17.76 22.96 12.31
CA TYR A 493 -17.75 21.77 11.46
C TYR A 493 -16.56 20.84 11.69
N ASN A 494 -15.75 21.10 12.72
CA ASN A 494 -14.55 20.32 13.06
C ASN A 494 -13.61 20.12 11.86
N VAL A 495 -13.33 21.19 11.12
CA VAL A 495 -12.45 21.18 9.95
C VAL A 495 -10.99 21.06 10.39
N THR A 496 -10.39 19.90 10.13
CA THR A 496 -9.02 19.57 10.54
C THR A 496 -7.98 19.76 9.44
N ALA A 497 -8.39 19.77 8.17
CA ALA A 497 -7.55 19.97 7.00
C ALA A 497 -8.42 20.44 5.83
N ILE A 498 -7.82 21.12 4.84
CA ILE A 498 -8.51 21.56 3.61
C ILE A 498 -7.88 20.90 2.36
N PRO A 499 -8.66 20.64 1.28
CA PRO A 499 -10.10 20.91 1.16
C PRO A 499 -10.92 20.03 2.10
N HIS A 500 -12.09 20.52 2.53
CA HIS A 500 -13.01 19.79 3.39
C HIS A 500 -14.43 20.02 2.90
N VAL A 501 -15.18 18.94 2.72
CA VAL A 501 -16.52 18.99 2.18
C VAL A 501 -17.51 18.41 3.17
N VAL A 502 -18.61 19.14 3.40
CA VAL A 502 -19.74 18.68 4.21
C VAL A 502 -20.99 18.67 3.32
N LEU A 503 -21.65 17.52 3.19
CA LEU A 503 -22.97 17.44 2.57
C LEU A 503 -24.05 17.50 3.64
N VAL A 504 -25.01 18.38 3.39
CA VAL A 504 -26.19 18.62 4.21
C VAL A 504 -27.43 18.27 3.38
N ASP A 505 -28.34 17.48 3.92
CA ASP A 505 -29.57 17.12 3.22
C ASP A 505 -30.62 18.24 3.23
N LYS A 506 -31.75 17.96 2.56
CA LYS A 506 -32.89 18.87 2.42
C LYS A 506 -33.49 19.33 3.76
N LYS A 507 -33.27 18.57 4.85
CA LYS A 507 -33.76 18.90 6.20
C LYS A 507 -32.74 19.70 7.01
N GLY A 508 -31.55 19.91 6.48
CA GLY A 508 -30.47 20.60 7.18
C GLY A 508 -29.65 19.68 8.08
N VAL A 509 -29.64 18.37 7.83
CA VAL A 509 -28.86 17.39 8.59
C VAL A 509 -27.58 17.08 7.84
N ILE A 510 -26.44 17.01 8.54
CA ILE A 510 -25.17 16.59 7.96
C ILE A 510 -25.23 15.10 7.63
N ARG A 511 -24.93 14.72 6.39
CA ARG A 511 -25.02 13.33 5.92
C ARG A 511 -23.70 12.75 5.47
N TYR A 512 -22.75 13.61 5.12
CA TYR A 512 -21.44 13.16 4.66
C TYR A 512 -20.38 14.22 4.94
N ILE A 513 -19.20 13.76 5.32
CA ILE A 513 -18.01 14.59 5.51
C ILE A 513 -16.84 13.91 4.79
N ASN A 514 -16.15 14.67 3.95
CA ASN A 514 -14.93 14.28 3.26
C ASN A 514 -13.80 15.24 3.58
N VAL A 515 -12.62 14.70 3.90
CA VAL A 515 -11.43 15.50 4.24
C VAL A 515 -10.31 15.21 3.24
N GLY A 516 -9.79 16.26 2.62
CA GLY A 516 -8.76 16.18 1.60
C GLY A 516 -9.29 16.11 0.17
N ALA A 517 -8.38 16.28 -0.79
CA ALA A 517 -8.70 16.16 -2.21
C ALA A 517 -8.76 14.68 -2.62
N GLY A 518 -9.81 14.28 -3.34
CA GLY A 518 -10.06 12.90 -3.77
C GLY A 518 -11.49 12.46 -3.49
N SER A 519 -11.73 11.14 -3.61
CA SER A 519 -13.02 10.49 -3.33
C SER A 519 -14.22 11.12 -4.06
N TYR A 520 -13.98 11.72 -5.24
CA TYR A 520 -15.00 12.45 -5.99
C TYR A 520 -16.17 11.58 -6.41
N GLN A 521 -15.92 10.32 -6.77
CA GLN A 521 -16.97 9.37 -7.11
C GLN A 521 -17.85 9.07 -5.89
N ALA A 522 -17.26 8.80 -4.72
CA ALA A 522 -18.01 8.58 -3.50
C ALA A 522 -18.85 9.82 -3.12
N LEU A 523 -18.27 11.01 -3.22
CA LEU A 523 -18.98 12.27 -3.01
C LEU A 523 -20.17 12.44 -3.97
N GLU A 524 -19.98 12.15 -5.26
CA GLU A 524 -21.04 12.24 -6.27
C GLU A 524 -22.18 11.24 -6.00
N GLU A 525 -21.87 10.01 -5.60
CA GLU A 525 -22.90 9.02 -5.23
C GLU A 525 -23.71 9.48 -4.00
N GLN A 526 -23.06 10.08 -3.00
CA GLN A 526 -23.77 10.67 -1.85
C GLN A 526 -24.70 11.81 -2.30
N ILE A 527 -24.24 12.69 -3.19
CA ILE A 527 -25.08 13.76 -3.75
C ILE A 527 -26.31 13.17 -4.45
N LYS A 528 -26.13 12.18 -5.33
CA LYS A 528 -27.26 11.53 -6.04
C LYS A 528 -28.26 10.94 -5.06
N GLN A 529 -27.78 10.24 -4.03
CA GLN A 529 -28.62 9.65 -3.00
C GLN A 529 -29.47 10.71 -2.29
N LEU A 530 -28.84 11.79 -1.81
CA LEU A 530 -29.55 12.86 -1.09
C LEU A 530 -30.53 13.64 -1.97
N LEU A 531 -30.23 13.79 -3.27
CA LEU A 531 -31.15 14.43 -4.21
C LEU A 531 -32.40 13.56 -4.46
N ALA A 532 -32.24 12.23 -4.47
CA ALA A 532 -33.32 11.27 -4.64
C ALA A 532 -34.21 11.11 -3.39
N GLU A 533 -33.73 11.46 -2.20
CA GLU A 533 -34.54 11.49 -0.98
C GLU A 533 -35.71 12.48 -1.12
N ARG A 534 -36.90 12.05 -0.70
CA ARG A 534 -38.13 12.86 -0.81
C ARG A 534 -38.32 13.78 0.39
#